data_AF-A0A925DZJ9-F1
#
_entry.id   AF-A0A925DZJ9-F1
#
_cell.length_a   1.000
_cell.length_b   1.000
_cell.length_c   1.000
_cell.angle_alpha   90.00
_cell.angle_beta   90.00
_cell.angle_gamma   90.00
#
_symmetry.space_group_name_H-M   'P 1'
#
loop_
_entity.id
_entity.type
_entity.pdbx_description
1 polymer ?
#
loop_
_entity_poly.entity_id
_entity_poly.type
_entity_poly.pdbx_seq_one_letter_code
_entity_poly.pdbx_strand_id
1 'polypeptide(L)' 'MSSLFIRRAIAWGVGMALGFVITLLLITFFLPAVSPDPNATAVSIGQYGRVYFLVTMVPIGLIFMTWLDYFLDAKIWPD' A
#
# COMPACT_ATOMS: atom_id res chain seq x y z
N MET A 1 -9.63 -18.04 17.90
CA MET A 1 -9.64 -17.52 16.52
C MET A 1 -9.38 -18.70 15.59
N SER A 2 -10.12 -18.83 14.49
CA SER A 2 -9.85 -19.89 13.51
C SER A 2 -8.58 -19.58 12.70
N SER A 3 -7.89 -20.62 12.21
CA SER A 3 -6.72 -20.47 11.33
C SER A 3 -7.02 -19.57 10.12
N LEU A 4 -8.21 -19.70 9.55
CA LEU A 4 -8.68 -18.87 8.44
C LEU A 4 -8.79 -17.38 8.82
N PHE A 5 -9.34 -17.07 9.99
CA PHE A 5 -9.44 -15.68 10.47
C PHE A 5 -8.04 -15.05 10.62
N ILE A 6 -7.08 -15.80 11.16
CA ILE A 6 -5.70 -15.32 11.33
C ILE A 6 -5.06 -15.01 9.97
N ARG A 7 -5.18 -15.92 8.99
CA ARG A 7 -4.65 -15.71 7.63
C ARG A 7 -5.24 -14.45 6.98
N ARG A 8 -6.54 -14.23 7.11
CA ARG A 8 -7.23 -13.03 6.61
C ARG A 8 -6.72 -11.76 7.28
N ALA A 9 -6.59 -11.78 8.60
CA ALA A 9 -6.07 -10.63 9.35
C ALA A 9 -4.64 -10.29 8.94
N ILE A 10 -3.78 -11.30 8.74
CA ILE A 10 -2.41 -11.13 8.24
C ILE A 10 -2.43 -10.53 6.84
N ALA A 11 -3.19 -11.10 5.91
CA ALA A 11 -3.25 -10.62 4.53
C ALA A 11 -3.71 -9.15 4.45
N TRP A 12 -4.76 -8.78 5.20
CA TRP A 12 -5.20 -7.38 5.29
C TRP A 12 -4.15 -6.47 5.91
N GLY A 13 -3.61 -6.84 7.07
CA GLY A 13 -2.64 -6.02 7.79
C GLY A 13 -1.35 -5.81 7.01
N VAL A 14 -0.78 -6.89 6.47
CA VAL A 14 0.45 -6.84 5.67
C VAL A 14 0.20 -6.15 4.34
N GLY A 15 -0.92 -6.42 3.65
CA GLY A 15 -1.26 -5.75 2.40
C GLY A 15 -1.36 -4.24 2.56
N MET A 16 -2.10 -3.76 3.57
CA MET A 16 -2.22 -2.32 3.83
C MET A 16 -0.90 -1.70 4.29
N ALA A 17 -0.09 -2.40 5.10
CA ALA A 17 1.23 -1.93 5.50
C ALA A 17 2.17 -1.77 4.28
N LEU A 18 2.17 -2.74 3.36
CA LEU A 18 2.94 -2.65 2.12
C LEU A 18 2.42 -1.52 1.23
N GLY A 19 1.10 -1.36 1.08
CA GLY A 19 0.51 -0.22 0.39
C GLY A 19 0.97 1.12 0.97
N PHE A 20 0.99 1.24 2.30
CA PHE A 20 1.47 2.45 2.98
C PHE A 20 2.94 2.72 2.66
N VAL A 21 3.80 1.71 2.81
CA VAL A 21 5.24 1.84 2.56
C VAL A 21 5.50 2.23 1.10
N ILE A 22 4.85 1.57 0.13
CA ILE A 22 5.05 1.88 -1.29
C ILE A 22 4.57 3.31 -1.60
N THR A 23 3.40 3.74 -1.12
CA THR A 23 2.95 5.12 -1.34
C THR A 23 3.88 6.13 -0.68
N LEU A 24 4.41 5.83 0.51
CA LEU A 24 5.40 6.68 1.17
C LEU A 24 6.68 6.79 0.32
N LEU A 25 7.17 5.68 -0.22
CA LEU A 25 8.35 5.67 -1.11
C LEU A 25 8.07 6.46 -2.39
N LEU A 26 6.87 6.37 -2.95
CA LEU A 26 6.48 7.14 -4.14
C LEU A 26 6.55 8.64 -3.87
N ILE A 27 5.95 9.13 -2.80
CA ILE A 27 5.91 10.58 -2.54
C ILE A 27 7.25 11.12 -2.04
N THR A 28 8.05 10.29 -1.37
CA THR A 28 9.34 10.69 -0.79
C THR A 28 10.46 10.67 -1.82
N PHE A 29 10.47 9.67 -2.71
CA PHE A 29 11.59 9.43 -3.63
C PHE A 29 11.20 9.49 -5.10
N PHE A 30 10.11 8.82 -5.50
CA PHE A 30 9.75 8.76 -6.92
C PHE A 30 9.29 10.10 -7.47
N LEU A 31 8.36 10.79 -6.80
CA LEU A 31 7.84 12.08 -7.26
C LEU A 31 8.95 13.14 -7.41
N PRO A 32 9.87 13.32 -6.44
CA PRO A 32 11.00 14.24 -6.63
C PRO A 32 11.93 13.80 -7.76
N ALA A 33 12.19 12.49 -7.91
CA ALA A 33 13.08 11.97 -8.95
C ALA A 33 12.56 12.18 -10.38
N VAL A 34 11.24 12.25 -10.57
CA VAL A 34 10.61 12.52 -11.88
C VAL A 34 10.18 13.97 -12.05
N SER A 35 10.50 14.84 -11.08
CA SER A 35 10.20 16.26 -11.16
C SER A 35 11.12 16.94 -12.18
N PRO A 36 10.60 17.90 -12.99
CA PRO A 36 11.44 18.74 -13.82
C PRO A 36 12.25 19.77 -13.01
N ASP A 37 11.92 19.98 -11.72
CA ASP A 37 12.66 20.85 -10.82
C ASP A 37 13.89 20.12 -10.25
N PRO A 38 15.13 20.57 -10.55
CA PRO A 38 16.35 19.93 -10.06
C PRO A 38 16.54 20.04 -8.52
N ASN A 39 15.78 20.90 -7.85
CA ASN A 39 15.80 21.06 -6.40
C ASN A 39 14.58 20.44 -5.71
N ALA A 40 13.81 19.60 -6.42
CA ALA A 40 12.63 18.96 -5.85
C ALA A 40 12.97 18.14 -4.60
N THR A 41 12.25 18.40 -3.51
CA THR A 41 12.42 17.71 -2.23
C THR A 41 11.32 16.70 -1.98
N ALA A 42 11.56 15.77 -1.05
CA ALA A 42 10.56 14.81 -0.59
C ALA A 42 9.22 15.48 -0.24
N VAL A 43 8.11 14.87 -0.69
CA VAL A 43 6.76 15.34 -0.42
C VAL A 43 6.22 14.67 0.84
N SER A 44 5.84 15.47 1.83
CA SER A 44 5.15 14.95 3.02
C SER A 44 3.70 14.52 2.69
N ILE A 45 3.13 13.62 3.50
CA ILE A 45 1.71 13.23 3.38
C ILE A 45 0.77 14.45 3.44
N GLY A 46 1.13 15.46 4.24
CA GLY A 46 0.37 16.70 4.35
C GLY A 46 0.33 17.49 3.04
N GLN A 47 1.47 17.60 2.36
CA GLN A 47 1.59 18.27 1.06
C GLN A 47 0.94 17.46 -0.07
N TYR A 48 1.10 16.13 -0.05
CA TYR A 48 0.47 15.24 -1.03
C TYR A 48 -1.07 15.22 -0.90
N GLY A 49 -1.57 15.44 0.32
CA GLY A 49 -2.98 15.39 0.67
C GLY A 49 -3.38 14.03 1.22
N ARG A 50 -4.01 14.02 2.40
CA ARG A 50 -4.36 12.77 3.12
C ARG A 50 -5.30 11.86 2.32
N VAL A 51 -6.30 12.46 1.65
CA VAL A 51 -7.26 11.70 0.82
C VAL A 51 -6.55 11.10 -0.39
N TYR A 52 -5.71 11.88 -1.08
CA TYR A 52 -4.90 11.36 -2.18
C TYR A 52 -3.99 10.23 -1.73
N PHE A 53 -3.32 10.38 -0.58
CA PHE A 53 -2.49 9.33 0.00
C PHE A 53 -3.27 8.03 0.20
N LEU A 54 -4.47 8.10 0.78
CA LEU A 54 -5.32 6.92 0.99
C LEU A 54 -5.79 6.29 -0.31
N VAL A 55 -6.21 7.10 -1.29
CA VAL A 55 -6.69 6.61 -2.60
C VAL A 55 -5.55 6.01 -3.43
N THR A 56 -4.29 6.39 -3.19
CA THR A 56 -3.12 5.71 -3.78
C THR A 56 -2.72 4.46 -3.00
N MET A 57 -2.68 4.54 -1.68
CA MET A 57 -2.27 3.47 -0.77
C MET A 57 -3.17 2.24 -0.84
N VAL A 58 -4.50 2.44 -0.78
CA VAL A 58 -5.45 1.34 -0.65
C VAL A 58 -5.42 0.43 -1.89
N PRO A 59 -5.50 0.92 -3.14
CA PRO A 59 -5.37 0.07 -4.31
C PRO A 59 -4.05 -0.72 -4.37
N ILE A 60 -2.93 -0.09 -4.02
CA ILE A 60 -1.63 -0.79 -3.96
C ILE A 60 -1.66 -1.88 -2.88
N GLY A 61 -2.24 -1.59 -1.72
CA GLY A 61 -2.43 -2.59 -0.67
C GLY A 61 -3.31 -3.77 -1.12
N LEU A 62 -4.35 -3.50 -1.92
CA LEU A 62 -5.20 -4.55 -2.48
C LEU A 62 -4.46 -5.43 -3.50
N ILE A 63 -3.52 -4.88 -4.28
CA ILE A 63 -2.65 -5.69 -5.16
C ILE A 63 -1.84 -6.68 -4.33
N PHE A 64 -1.21 -6.23 -3.25
CA PHE A 64 -0.47 -7.14 -2.36
C PHE A 64 -1.38 -8.15 -1.68
N MET A 65 -2.59 -7.74 -1.30
CA MET A 65 -3.58 -8.66 -0.76
C MET A 65 -3.93 -9.79 -1.74
N THR A 66 -4.03 -9.53 -3.05
CA THR A 66 -4.24 -10.57 -4.05
C THR A 66 -3.11 -11.61 -4.04
N TRP A 67 -1.86 -11.17 -3.91
CA TRP A 67 -0.74 -12.10 -3.80
C TRP A 67 -0.76 -12.87 -2.48
N LEU A 68 -1.02 -12.18 -1.36
CA LEU A 68 -1.10 -12.80 -0.05
C LEU A 68 -2.26 -13.79 0.06
N ASP A 69 -3.38 -13.54 -0.61
CA ASP A 69 -4.52 -14.46 -0.64
C ASP A 69 -4.12 -15.79 -1.30
N TYR A 70 -3.38 -15.71 -2.41
CA TYR A 70 -2.84 -16.88 -3.11
C TYR A 70 -1.87 -17.69 -2.24
N PHE A 71 -0.92 -17.03 -1.55
CA PHE A 71 0.10 -17.73 -0.76
C PHE A 71 -0.38 -18.22 0.61
N LEU A 72 -1.32 -17.51 1.24
CA LEU A 72 -1.81 -17.83 2.58
C LEU A 72 -3.08 -18.68 2.57
N ASP A 73 -3.72 -18.86 1.40
CA ASP A 73 -5.05 -19.48 1.29
C ASP A 73 -6.01 -18.80 2.27
N ALA A 74 -6.07 -17.47 2.18
CA ALA A 74 -6.84 -16.64 3.10
C ALA A 74 -8.31 -16.54 2.68
N LYS A 75 -8.65 -16.95 1.45
CA LYS A 75 -10.00 -16.94 0.87
C LYS A 75 -10.66 -15.58 1.02
N ILE A 76 -9.93 -14.54 0.61
CA ILE A 76 -10.39 -13.15 0.62
C ILE A 76 -11.21 -12.88 -0.64
N TRP A 77 -10.69 -13.34 -1.78
CA TRP A 77 -11.41 -13.28 -3.03
C TRP A 77 -12.38 -14.47 -3.15
N PRO A 78 -13.42 -14.35 -3.99
CA PRO A 78 -14.26 -15.49 -4.34
C PRO A 78 -13.39 -16.59 -4.98
N ASP A 79 -13.68 -17.84 -4.60
CA ASP A 79 -13.06 -19.05 -5.19
C ASP A 79 -13.43 -19.21 -6.68
#